data_AF-A0A8J6ZIG0-F1
#
_entry.id   AF-A0A8J6ZIG0-F1
#
_cell.length_a   1.000
_cell.length_b   1.000
_cell.length_c   1.000
_cell.angle_alpha   90.00
_cell.angle_beta   90.00
_cell.angle_gamma   90.00
#
_symmetry.space_group_name_H-M   'P 1'
#
loop_
_entity.id
_entity.type
_entity.pdbx_description
1 polymer ?
#
loop_
_entity_poly.entity_id
_entity_poly.type
_entity_poly.pdbx_seq_one_letter_code
_entity_poly.pdbx_strand_id
1 'polypeptide(L)'
;MEAYTYQPQRVCSKQIDFSLDEQGRLHGVKFFGGCPGNLLAIGKLVEGKDAAEIANVLRGNDCGGRGTSCADQLSIAIDAALAKRTA
;
A
#
# COMPACT_ATOMS: atom_id res chain seq x y z
N MET A 1 0.15 16.57 -4.42
CA MET A 1 -0.04 15.10 -4.26
C MET A 1 0.73 14.41 -5.35
N GLU A 2 1.64 13.51 -4.98
CA GLU A 2 2.47 12.75 -5.91
C GLU A 2 1.88 11.33 -6.04
N ALA A 3 1.68 10.85 -7.27
CA ALA A 3 1.01 9.60 -7.56
C ALA A 3 2.00 8.45 -7.81
N TYR A 4 1.67 7.28 -7.29
CA TYR A 4 2.48 6.08 -7.35
C TYR A 4 1.64 4.90 -7.84
N THR A 5 2.20 4.13 -8.77
CA THR A 5 1.68 2.85 -9.23
C THR A 5 2.70 1.77 -8.95
N TYR A 6 2.26 0.68 -8.33
CA TYR A 6 3.10 -0.42 -7.92
C TYR A 6 2.52 -1.76 -8.39
N GLN A 7 3.38 -2.65 -8.88
CA GLN A 7 3.02 -4.01 -9.30
C GLN A 7 3.46 -5.02 -8.22
N PRO A 8 2.52 -5.48 -7.36
CA PRO A 8 2.84 -6.33 -6.24
C PRO A 8 3.17 -7.76 -6.68
N GLN A 9 3.99 -8.44 -5.88
CA GLN A 9 4.53 -9.77 -6.19
C GLN A 9 3.94 -10.83 -5.27
N ARG A 10 3.75 -12.05 -5.82
CA ARG A 10 3.24 -13.23 -5.09
C ARG A 10 1.87 -13.07 -4.41
N VAL A 11 1.06 -12.11 -4.82
CA VAL A 11 -0.28 -11.84 -4.25
C VAL A 11 -1.38 -11.85 -5.32
N CYS A 12 -2.63 -11.75 -4.87
CA CYS A 12 -3.79 -11.75 -5.76
C CYS A 12 -3.99 -10.41 -6.49
N SER A 13 -3.63 -9.30 -5.84
CA SER A 13 -3.65 -7.98 -6.48
C SER A 13 -2.58 -7.91 -7.58
N LYS A 14 -2.87 -7.15 -8.65
CA LYS A 14 -2.01 -6.98 -9.82
C LYS A 14 -1.47 -5.56 -9.93
N GLN A 15 -2.08 -4.61 -9.24
CA GLN A 15 -1.67 -3.22 -9.20
C GLN A 15 -2.17 -2.57 -7.92
N ILE A 16 -1.36 -1.68 -7.36
CA ILE A 16 -1.70 -0.80 -6.25
C ILE A 16 -1.42 0.63 -6.71
N ASP A 17 -2.44 1.47 -6.69
CA ASP A 17 -2.30 2.90 -6.92
C ASP A 17 -2.53 3.64 -5.62
N PHE A 18 -1.74 4.69 -5.37
CA PHE A 18 -1.94 5.60 -4.25
C PHE A 18 -1.22 6.92 -4.53
N SER A 19 -1.45 7.90 -3.67
CA SER A 19 -0.72 9.16 -3.70
C SER A 19 -0.27 9.56 -2.31
N LEU A 20 0.79 10.37 -2.27
CA LEU A 20 1.29 10.98 -1.05
C LEU A 20 1.13 12.51 -1.11
N ASP A 21 0.61 13.10 -0.04
CA ASP A 21 0.59 14.56 0.11
C ASP A 21 1.96 15.10 0.56
N GLU A 22 2.09 16.43 0.64
CA GLU A 22 3.33 17.12 1.04
C GLU A 22 3.81 16.73 2.45
N GLN A 23 2.90 16.26 3.30
CA GLN A 23 3.17 15.87 4.68
C GLN A 23 3.39 14.36 4.80
N GLY A 24 3.40 13.62 3.69
CA GLY A 24 3.66 12.18 3.68
C GLY A 24 2.44 11.32 3.98
N ARG A 25 1.22 11.87 3.90
CA ARG A 25 -0.01 11.09 4.13
C ARG A 25 -0.53 10.40 2.87
N LEU A 26 -1.10 9.22 3.07
CA LEU A 26 -1.70 8.40 2.04
C LEU A 26 -3.05 8.93 1.58
N HIS A 27 -3.25 8.92 0.26
CA HIS A 27 -4.50 9.27 -0.38
C HIS A 27 -4.81 8.34 -1.55
N GLY A 28 -6.08 7.97 -1.69
CA GLY A 28 -6.59 7.29 -2.87
C GLY A 28 -6.02 5.89 -3.07
N VAL A 29 -5.74 5.16 -1.98
CA VAL A 29 -5.21 3.80 -2.06
C VAL A 29 -6.23 2.88 -2.74
N LYS A 30 -5.86 2.31 -3.89
CA LYS A 30 -6.70 1.45 -4.70
C LYS A 30 -5.94 0.21 -5.15
N PHE A 31 -6.54 -0.94 -4.90
CA PHE A 31 -6.02 -2.22 -5.37
C PHE A 31 -6.81 -2.69 -6.58
N PHE A 32 -6.12 -3.26 -7.55
CA PHE A 32 -6.73 -3.91 -8.72
C PHE A 32 -6.52 -5.42 -8.62
N GLY A 33 -7.63 -6.16 -8.45
CA GLY A 33 -7.61 -7.60 -8.18
C GLY A 33 -7.35 -7.94 -6.71
N GLY A 34 -7.76 -9.13 -6.30
CA GLY A 34 -7.74 -9.60 -4.90
C GLY A 34 -9.13 -9.57 -4.25
N CYS A 35 -9.18 -9.64 -2.90
CA CYS A 35 -10.43 -9.66 -2.15
C CYS A 35 -11.11 -8.28 -2.22
N PRO A 36 -12.27 -8.13 -2.89
CA PRO A 36 -12.85 -6.81 -3.13
C PRO A 36 -13.21 -6.06 -1.83
N GLY A 37 -13.86 -6.75 -0.88
CA GLY A 37 -14.29 -6.13 0.38
C GLY A 37 -13.14 -5.67 1.26
N ASN A 38 -12.19 -6.57 1.53
CA ASN A 38 -11.06 -6.26 2.42
C ASN A 38 -10.14 -5.18 1.85
N LEU A 39 -9.88 -5.21 0.53
CA LEU A 39 -8.98 -4.23 -0.10
C LEU A 39 -9.63 -2.85 -0.21
N LEU A 40 -10.95 -2.78 -0.44
CA LEU A 40 -11.70 -1.52 -0.33
C LEU A 40 -11.70 -0.98 1.11
N ALA A 41 -11.82 -1.87 2.11
CA ALA A 41 -11.76 -1.47 3.51
C ALA A 41 -10.38 -0.90 3.88
N ILE A 42 -9.29 -1.56 3.47
CA ILE A 42 -7.93 -1.05 3.68
C ILE A 42 -7.79 0.36 3.09
N GLY A 43 -8.20 0.57 1.84
CA GLY A 43 -8.11 1.90 1.21
C GLY A 43 -8.81 3.00 2.02
N LYS A 44 -9.99 2.70 2.58
CA LYS A 44 -10.72 3.63 3.46
C LYS A 44 -10.04 3.85 4.81
N LEU A 45 -9.48 2.79 5.40
CA LEU A 45 -8.86 2.84 6.71
C LEU A 45 -7.56 3.65 6.72
N VAL A 46 -6.83 3.66 5.60
CA VAL A 46 -5.52 4.33 5.48
C VAL A 46 -5.60 5.75 4.90
N GLU A 47 -6.77 6.18 4.45
CA GLU A 47 -6.98 7.51 3.86
C GLU A 47 -6.61 8.61 4.86
N GLY A 48 -5.75 9.54 4.43
CA GLY A 48 -5.25 10.65 5.25
C GLY A 48 -4.37 10.24 6.42
N LYS A 49 -3.89 8.98 6.49
CA LYS A 49 -2.97 8.54 7.54
C LYS A 49 -1.51 8.70 7.10
N ASP A 50 -0.62 8.79 8.09
CA ASP A 50 0.82 8.82 7.85
C ASP A 50 1.27 7.54 7.13
N ALA A 51 1.97 7.69 6.01
CA ALA A 51 2.32 6.55 5.18
C ALA A 51 3.33 5.62 5.87
N ALA A 52 4.30 6.17 6.61
CA ALA A 52 5.33 5.38 7.28
C ALA A 52 4.73 4.56 8.44
N GLU A 53 3.80 5.13 9.20
CA GLU A 53 3.03 4.41 10.22
C GLU A 53 2.24 3.26 9.59
N ILE A 54 1.51 3.51 8.51
CA ILE A 54 0.73 2.48 7.82
C ILE A 54 1.63 1.38 7.25
N ALA A 55 2.76 1.73 6.65
CA ALA A 55 3.71 0.73 6.16
C ALA A 55 4.16 -0.18 7.31
N ASN A 56 4.51 0.37 8.47
CA ASN A 56 4.91 -0.42 9.63
C ASN A 56 3.81 -1.33 10.16
N VAL A 57 2.56 -0.86 10.20
CA VAL A 57 1.42 -1.66 10.67
C VAL A 57 1.12 -2.84 9.73
N LEU A 58 1.24 -2.64 8.42
CA LEU A 58 0.88 -3.65 7.42
C LEU A 58 2.03 -4.62 7.09
N ARG A 59 3.27 -4.27 7.45
CA ARG A 59 4.48 -5.02 7.13
C ARG A 59 4.42 -6.44 7.67
N GLY A 60 4.81 -7.38 6.83
CA GLY A 60 4.93 -8.80 7.15
C GLY A 60 3.59 -9.54 7.25
N ASN A 61 2.45 -8.89 6.99
CA ASN A 61 1.16 -9.59 6.99
C ASN A 61 1.17 -10.69 5.92
N ASP A 62 1.06 -11.95 6.33
CA ASP A 62 1.11 -13.10 5.43
C ASP A 62 -0.29 -13.55 5.00
N CYS A 63 -0.43 -13.96 3.74
CA CYS A 63 -1.67 -14.49 3.18
C CYS A 63 -1.50 -15.96 2.80
N GLY A 64 -1.80 -16.85 3.74
CA GLY A 64 -1.87 -18.29 3.48
C GLY A 64 -0.53 -18.91 3.08
N GLY A 65 0.56 -18.55 3.76
CA GLY A 65 1.89 -19.15 3.56
C GLY A 65 2.64 -18.61 2.34
N ARG A 66 2.21 -17.49 1.76
CA ARG A 66 2.87 -16.87 0.59
C ARG A 66 4.14 -16.11 0.98
N GLY A 67 4.36 -15.89 2.28
CA GLY A 67 5.39 -15.04 2.85
C GLY A 67 5.15 -13.54 2.62
N THR A 68 3.91 -13.16 2.27
CA THR A 68 3.47 -11.77 1.99
C THR A 68 1.95 -11.73 1.77
N SER A 69 1.37 -10.54 1.65
CA SER A 69 -0.04 -10.29 1.35
C SER A 69 -0.22 -8.97 0.59
N CYS A 70 -1.42 -8.69 0.08
CA CYS A 70 -1.68 -7.39 -0.55
C CYS A 70 -1.41 -6.20 0.40
N ALA A 71 -1.67 -6.36 1.70
CA ALA A 71 -1.39 -5.34 2.71
C ALA A 71 0.12 -5.15 2.91
N ASP A 72 0.86 -6.25 3.03
CA ASP A 72 2.32 -6.21 3.13
C ASP A 72 2.96 -5.61 1.87
N GLN A 73 2.45 -5.96 0.68
CA GLN A 73 2.91 -5.37 -0.58
C GLN A 73 2.62 -3.86 -0.68
N LEU A 74 1.56 -3.36 -0.04
CA LEU A 74 1.34 -1.92 0.10
C LEU A 74 2.43 -1.28 0.98
N SER A 75 2.86 -1.93 2.07
CA SER A 75 3.96 -1.42 2.91
C SER A 75 5.27 -1.24 2.11
N ILE A 76 5.61 -2.23 1.29
CA ILE A 76 6.80 -2.21 0.43
C ILE A 76 6.69 -1.09 -0.61
N ALA A 77 5.50 -0.91 -1.20
CA ALA A 77 5.25 0.15 -2.16
C ALA A 77 5.42 1.55 -1.55
N ILE A 78 4.94 1.73 -0.31
CA ILE A 78 5.07 2.98 0.44
C ILE A 78 6.54 3.26 0.77
N ASP A 79 7.28 2.29 1.29
CA ASP A 79 8.71 2.47 1.59
C ASP A 79 9.49 2.93 0.36
N ALA A 80 9.22 2.29 -0.79
CA ALA A 80 9.85 2.65 -2.05
C ALA A 80 9.47 4.06 -2.52
N ALA A 81 8.23 4.49 -2.30
CA ALA A 81 7.78 5.85 -2.59
C ALA A 81 8.49 6.87 -1.69
N LEU A 82 8.53 6.64 -0.38
CA LEU A 82 9.19 7.54 0.59
C LEU A 82 10.70 7.65 0.33
N ALA A 83 11.37 6.54 -0.02
CA ALA A 83 12.78 6.54 -0.39
C ALA A 83 13.06 7.40 -1.65
N LYS A 84 12.15 7.42 -2.62
CA LYS A 84 12.28 8.25 -3.83
C LYS A 84 12.08 9.75 -3.55
N ARG A 85 11.29 10.12 -2.56
CA ARG A 85 11.06 11.53 -2.17
C ARG A 85 12.24 12.16 -1.45
N THR A 86 13.06 11.33 -0.83
CA THR A 86 14.22 11.76 -0.03
C THR A 86 15.53 11.75 -0.82
N ALA A 87 15.50 11.24 -2.06
CA ALA A 87 16.60 11.25 -3.01
C ALA A 87 16.54 12.50 -3.92
#